data_AF-A0A7S3WYA1-F1
#
_entry.id   AF-A0A7S3WYA1-F1
#
_cell.length_a   1.000
_cell.length_b   1.000
_cell.length_c   1.000
_cell.angle_alpha   90.00
_cell.angle_beta   90.00
_cell.angle_gamma   90.00
#
_symmetry.space_group_name_H-M   'P 1'
#
loop_
_entity.id
_entity.type
_entity.pdbx_description
1 polymer ?
#
loop_
_entity_poly.entity_id
_entity_poly.type
_entity_poly.pdbx_seq_one_letter_code
_entity_poly.pdbx_strand_id
1 'polypeptide(L)'
;NENYADWKRYYVKRHLVAHNCSGNAVFEQREAFTNQVTSFRDRLRLREYCNEWALFHGTKEEAAEAICGGDFTMRLAGSATGTLYGKGTYFAESITKADEYAKEGPDGLCCALICRCVGGRVNYTDEVEPD
;
A
#
# COMPACT_ATOMS: atom_id res chain seq x y z
N ASN A 1 6.43 -10.28 14.50
CA ASN A 1 7.18 -9.12 13.99
C ASN A 1 6.27 -7.93 13.78
N GLU A 2 5.80 -7.28 14.85
CA GLU A 2 5.11 -5.99 14.73
C GLU A 2 6.01 -4.92 15.35
N ASN A 3 6.51 -3.99 14.52
CA ASN A 3 7.31 -2.88 14.99
C ASN A 3 6.38 -1.86 15.68
N TYR A 4 6.44 -1.80 17.02
CA TYR A 4 5.59 -0.91 17.82
C TYR A 4 5.72 0.57 17.41
N ALA A 5 6.94 1.02 17.06
CA ALA A 5 7.17 2.41 16.71
C ALA A 5 6.45 2.79 15.40
N ASP A 6 6.51 1.92 14.40
CA ASP A 6 5.86 2.16 13.10
C ASP A 6 4.35 2.03 13.21
N TRP A 7 3.86 1.07 14.00
CA TRP A 7 2.44 0.99 14.32
C TRP A 7 1.92 2.25 15.02
N LYS A 8 2.66 2.80 15.99
CA LYS A 8 2.29 4.04 16.66
C LYS A 8 2.21 5.21 15.68
N ARG A 9 3.23 5.38 14.83
CA ARG A 9 3.26 6.43 13.78
C ARG A 9 2.11 6.26 12.80
N TYR A 10 1.86 5.03 12.35
CA TYR A 10 0.76 4.66 11.46
C TYR A 10 -0.59 5.06 12.06
N TYR A 11 -0.89 4.66 13.30
CA TYR A 11 -2.17 4.98 13.94
C TYR A 11 -2.39 6.48 14.13
N VAL A 12 -1.34 7.25 14.44
CA VAL A 12 -1.45 8.72 14.54
C VAL A 12 -1.75 9.31 13.17
N LYS A 13 -0.99 8.95 12.12
CA LYS A 13 -1.24 9.41 10.75
C LYS A 13 -2.63 9.03 10.24
N ARG A 14 -3.06 7.80 10.52
CA ARG A 14 -4.38 7.27 10.17
C ARG A 14 -5.51 8.13 10.75
N HIS A 15 -5.41 8.54 12.02
CA HIS A 15 -6.42 9.42 12.63
C HIS A 15 -6.41 10.81 12.02
N LEU A 16 -5.24 11.38 11.72
CA LEU A 16 -5.13 12.68 11.06
C LEU A 16 -5.73 12.65 9.66
N VAL A 17 -5.42 11.64 8.85
CA VAL A 17 -5.99 11.48 7.51
C VAL A 17 -7.51 11.30 7.57
N ALA A 18 -8.00 10.47 8.49
CA ALA A 18 -9.43 10.31 8.72
C ALA A 18 -10.13 11.63 9.06
N HIS A 19 -9.55 12.43 9.95
CA HIS A 19 -10.08 13.75 10.28
C HIS A 19 -10.12 14.66 9.05
N ASN A 20 -9.04 14.69 8.26
CA ASN A 20 -8.97 15.50 7.04
C ASN A 20 -9.96 15.05 5.95
N CYS A 21 -10.24 13.76 5.84
CA CYS A 21 -11.27 13.24 4.93
C CYS A 21 -12.68 13.68 5.35
N SER A 22 -12.94 13.85 6.65
CA SER A 22 -14.25 14.28 7.18
C SER A 22 -14.54 15.79 7.07
N GLY A 23 -13.53 16.63 6.79
CA GLY A 23 -13.67 18.09 6.76
C GLY A 23 -14.11 18.64 5.39
N ASN A 24 -15.36 19.10 5.30
CA ASN A 24 -15.94 20.09 4.36
C ASN A 24 -15.84 19.92 2.83
N ALA A 25 -15.14 18.93 2.29
CA ALA A 25 -15.20 18.63 0.85
C ALA A 25 -15.75 17.21 0.62
N VAL A 26 -16.48 17.01 -0.49
CA VAL A 26 -16.97 15.68 -0.93
C VAL A 26 -15.78 14.72 -0.90
N PHE A 27 -15.86 13.73 -0.01
CA PHE A 27 -14.87 12.67 0.09
C PHE A 27 -15.36 11.51 -0.76
N GLU A 28 -14.62 11.19 -1.81
CA GLU A 28 -14.91 10.05 -2.65
C GLU A 28 -14.29 8.80 -2.03
N GLN A 29 -15.16 7.88 -1.61
CA GLN A 29 -14.75 6.55 -1.20
C GLN A 29 -14.35 5.74 -2.43
N ARG A 30 -13.21 5.08 -2.34
CA ARG A 30 -12.70 4.19 -3.38
C ARG A 30 -12.51 2.80 -2.77
N GLU A 31 -13.07 1.81 -3.43
CA GLU A 31 -12.99 0.42 -2.99
C GLU A 31 -11.88 -0.30 -3.76
N ALA A 32 -10.94 -0.89 -3.02
CA ALA A 32 -9.94 -1.78 -3.58
C ALA A 32 -10.48 -3.21 -3.70
N PHE A 33 -10.02 -3.97 -4.70
CA PHE A 33 -10.43 -5.38 -4.86
C PHE A 33 -10.18 -6.23 -3.60
N THR A 34 -9.11 -5.95 -2.86
CA THR A 34 -8.82 -6.60 -1.58
C THR A 34 -9.84 -6.31 -0.48
N ASN A 35 -10.54 -5.17 -0.55
CA ASN A 35 -11.55 -4.78 0.43
C ASN A 35 -12.90 -5.51 0.21
N GLN A 36 -13.13 -6.09 -0.98
CA GLN A 36 -14.33 -6.89 -1.26
C GLN A 36 -14.40 -8.16 -0.38
N VAL A 37 -13.26 -8.61 0.14
CA VAL A 37 -13.19 -9.72 1.12
C VAL A 37 -13.52 -9.19 2.51
N THR A 38 -14.81 -9.13 2.85
CA THR A 38 -15.33 -8.55 4.10
C THR A 38 -14.67 -9.11 5.35
N SER A 39 -14.46 -10.42 5.43
CA SER A 39 -13.80 -11.06 6.58
C SER A 39 -12.38 -10.56 6.81
N PHE A 40 -11.66 -10.24 5.73
CA PHE A 40 -10.30 -9.71 5.79
C PHE A 40 -10.30 -8.23 6.19
N ARG A 41 -11.18 -7.44 5.58
CA ARG A 41 -11.42 -6.03 5.93
C ARG A 41 -11.76 -5.86 7.40
N ASP A 42 -12.68 -6.66 7.92
CA ASP A 42 -13.17 -6.59 9.30
C ASP A 42 -12.08 -7.04 10.28
N ARG A 43 -11.32 -8.10 9.95
CA ARG A 43 -10.17 -8.55 10.75
C ARG A 43 -9.10 -7.47 10.88
N LEU A 44 -8.81 -6.73 9.80
CA LEU A 44 -7.85 -5.63 9.81
C LEU A 44 -8.44 -4.30 10.33
N ARG A 45 -9.76 -4.25 10.53
CA ARG A 45 -10.53 -3.06 10.95
C ARG A 45 -10.25 -1.86 10.05
N LEU A 46 -10.27 -2.06 8.73
CA LEU A 46 -10.02 -0.99 7.75
C LEU A 46 -11.14 0.06 7.80
N ARG A 47 -10.78 1.34 7.65
CA ARG A 47 -11.71 2.49 7.65
C ARG A 47 -11.99 2.99 6.24
N GLU A 48 -13.22 2.79 5.79
CA GLU A 48 -13.69 3.23 4.47
C GLU A 48 -13.73 4.76 4.35
N TYR A 49 -14.08 5.46 5.43
CA TYR A 49 -14.14 6.93 5.47
C TYR A 49 -12.78 7.64 5.35
N CYS A 50 -11.68 6.89 5.21
CA CYS A 50 -10.37 7.43 4.88
C CYS A 50 -9.63 6.59 3.84
N ASN A 51 -10.36 5.77 3.05
CA ASN A 51 -9.79 4.94 1.99
C ASN A 51 -8.65 4.04 2.51
N GLU A 52 -8.89 3.33 3.61
CA GLU A 52 -7.93 2.38 4.15
C GLU A 52 -8.08 1.01 3.49
N TRP A 53 -6.96 0.48 3.00
CA TRP A 53 -6.92 -0.74 2.19
C TRP A 53 -5.82 -1.67 2.68
N ALA A 54 -5.94 -2.94 2.32
CA ALA A 54 -4.83 -3.88 2.37
C ALA A 54 -4.37 -4.13 0.95
N LEU A 55 -3.15 -3.73 0.59
CA LEU A 55 -2.65 -3.81 -0.79
C LEU A 55 -1.41 -4.67 -0.88
N PHE A 56 -1.16 -5.25 -2.05
CA PHE A 56 0.01 -6.06 -2.32
C PHE A 56 1.20 -5.20 -2.76
N HIS A 57 2.40 -5.61 -2.36
CA HIS A 57 3.67 -5.11 -2.87
C HIS A 57 4.56 -6.29 -3.25
N GLY A 58 4.62 -6.60 -4.54
CA GLY A 58 5.52 -7.63 -5.06
C GLY A 58 6.94 -7.09 -5.18
N THR A 59 7.91 -7.88 -4.71
CA THR A 59 9.33 -7.51 -4.73
C THR A 59 10.19 -8.77 -4.62
N LYS A 60 11.51 -8.63 -4.60
CA LYS A 60 12.42 -9.75 -4.31
C LYS A 60 12.47 -10.04 -2.82
N GLU A 61 12.76 -11.28 -2.46
CA GLU A 61 12.78 -11.76 -1.07
C GLU A 61 13.63 -10.86 -0.15
N GLU A 62 14.86 -10.52 -0.55
CA GLU A 62 15.75 -9.72 0.31
C GLU A 62 15.22 -8.30 0.55
N ALA A 63 14.47 -7.76 -0.42
CA ALA A 63 13.83 -6.46 -0.27
C ALA A 63 12.62 -6.55 0.67
N ALA A 64 11.83 -7.63 0.58
CA ALA A 64 10.72 -7.88 1.49
C ALA A 64 11.20 -8.04 2.94
N GLU A 65 12.28 -8.79 3.17
CA GLU A 65 12.91 -8.93 4.48
C GLU A 65 13.42 -7.58 5.02
N ALA A 66 14.10 -6.80 4.20
CA ALA A 66 14.60 -5.48 4.58
C ALA A 66 13.46 -4.51 4.94
N ILE A 67 12.35 -4.54 4.19
CA ILE A 67 11.14 -3.74 4.50
C ILE A 67 10.53 -4.20 5.83
N CYS A 68 10.39 -5.51 6.04
CA CYS A 68 9.85 -6.06 7.29
C CYS A 68 10.71 -5.77 8.52
N GLY A 69 12.04 -5.71 8.36
CA GLY A 69 12.98 -5.37 9.43
C GLY A 69 13.09 -3.86 9.69
N GLY A 70 12.69 -3.03 8.74
CA GLY A 70 12.77 -1.58 8.79
C GLY A 70 11.46 -0.93 8.35
N ASP A 71 11.50 -0.25 7.21
CA ASP A 71 10.36 0.40 6.57
C ASP A 71 10.68 0.59 5.07
N PHE A 72 9.69 1.01 4.29
CA PHE A 72 9.92 1.45 2.92
C PHE A 72 10.89 2.63 2.88
N THR A 73 12.01 2.46 2.19
CA THR A 73 13.03 3.51 2.09
C THR A 73 12.77 4.39 0.88
N MET A 74 12.32 5.63 1.09
CA MET A 74 12.04 6.60 0.00
C MET A 74 13.23 6.87 -0.93
N ARG A 75 14.47 6.67 -0.46
CA ARG A 75 15.68 6.78 -1.31
C ARG A 75 15.71 5.72 -2.42
N LEU A 76 15.03 4.59 -2.23
CA LEU A 76 14.92 3.50 -3.19
C LEU A 76 13.62 3.60 -4.02
N ALA A 77 12.79 4.61 -3.80
CA ALA A 77 11.58 4.82 -4.60
C ALA A 77 11.96 5.05 -6.07
N GLY A 78 11.50 4.18 -6.96
CA GLY A 78 11.80 4.20 -8.39
C GLY A 78 13.11 3.52 -8.81
N SER A 79 13.84 2.86 -7.90
CA SER A 79 15.10 2.18 -8.26
C SER A 79 14.91 0.77 -8.82
N ALA A 80 13.76 0.14 -8.56
CA ALA A 80 13.46 -1.24 -8.98
C ALA A 80 12.63 -1.29 -10.27
N THR A 81 11.64 -0.41 -10.40
CA THR A 81 10.72 -0.32 -11.55
C THR A 81 10.18 1.10 -11.71
N GLY A 82 9.68 1.41 -12.90
CA GLY A 82 9.39 2.77 -13.39
C GLY A 82 8.59 3.65 -12.42
N THR A 83 8.85 4.96 -12.50
CA THR A 83 8.21 6.00 -11.69
C THR A 83 7.02 6.62 -12.43
N LEU A 84 6.05 5.81 -12.84
CA LEU A 84 4.92 6.30 -13.66
C LEU A 84 4.19 7.47 -12.97
N TYR A 85 3.98 7.35 -11.66
CA TYR A 85 3.41 8.41 -10.81
C TYR A 85 4.47 9.13 -9.94
N GLY A 86 5.71 9.23 -10.42
CA GLY A 86 6.82 9.86 -9.69
C GLY A 86 7.48 8.96 -8.64
N LYS A 87 8.22 9.55 -7.70
CA LYS A 87 8.97 8.78 -6.69
C LYS A 87 8.07 8.41 -5.51
N GLY A 88 7.64 7.16 -5.47
CA GLY A 88 6.84 6.64 -4.36
C GLY A 88 6.99 5.13 -4.14
N THR A 89 6.22 4.65 -3.17
CA THR A 89 5.99 3.22 -2.93
C THR A 89 4.72 2.80 -3.67
N TYR A 90 4.85 1.79 -4.52
CA TYR A 90 3.75 1.32 -5.36
C TYR A 90 3.10 0.09 -4.75
N PHE A 91 1.78 0.03 -4.82
CA PHE A 91 0.99 -1.08 -4.33
C PHE A 91 -0.04 -1.48 -5.37
N ALA A 92 -0.55 -2.71 -5.28
CA ALA A 92 -1.56 -3.24 -6.18
C ALA A 92 -2.73 -3.86 -5.42
N GLU A 93 -3.93 -3.76 -6.00
CA GLU A 93 -5.15 -4.36 -5.46
C GLU A 93 -5.27 -5.85 -5.81
N SER A 94 -4.53 -6.32 -6.82
CA SER A 94 -4.47 -7.73 -7.22
C SER A 94 -3.07 -8.29 -7.01
N ILE A 95 -3.01 -9.53 -6.52
CA ILE A 95 -1.76 -10.28 -6.44
C ILE A 95 -1.14 -10.49 -7.83
N THR A 96 -1.94 -10.67 -8.88
CA THR A 96 -1.42 -10.87 -10.25
C THR A 96 -0.64 -9.66 -10.75
N LYS A 97 -1.07 -8.44 -10.40
CA LYS A 97 -0.34 -7.22 -10.77
C LYS A 97 0.92 -7.03 -9.93
N ALA A 98 0.85 -7.39 -8.63
CA ALA A 98 2.03 -7.36 -7.77
C ALA A 98 3.08 -8.39 -8.22
N ASP A 99 2.66 -9.57 -8.67
CA ASP A 99 3.52 -10.67 -9.12
C ASP A 99 4.43 -10.28 -10.29
N GLU A 100 3.97 -9.41 -11.20
CA GLU A 100 4.82 -8.84 -12.28
C GLU A 100 6.11 -8.15 -11.75
N TYR A 101 6.07 -7.67 -10.50
CA TYR A 101 7.18 -7.02 -9.81
C TYR A 101 7.94 -7.95 -8.85
N ALA A 102 7.36 -9.08 -8.49
CA ALA A 102 8.04 -10.09 -7.70
C ALA A 102 9.19 -10.70 -8.50
N LYS A 103 10.21 -11.19 -7.77
CA LYS A 103 11.34 -11.91 -8.36
C LYS A 103 11.53 -13.20 -7.60
N GLU A 104 11.77 -14.28 -8.35
CA GLU A 104 12.08 -15.58 -7.78
C GLU A 104 13.34 -15.51 -6.91
N GLY A 105 13.24 -16.05 -5.71
CA GLY A 105 14.37 -16.29 -4.83
C GLY A 105 15.16 -17.54 -5.23
N PRO A 106 16.21 -17.90 -4.47
CA PRO A 106 17.04 -19.06 -4.75
C PRO A 106 16.30 -20.41 -4.75
N ASP A 107 15.14 -20.48 -4.10
CA ASP A 107 14.26 -21.64 -4.03
C ASP A 107 13.19 -21.68 -5.14
N GLY A 108 13.20 -20.67 -6.03
CA GLY A 108 12.23 -20.52 -7.11
C GLY A 108 10.89 -19.91 -6.67
N LEU A 109 10.77 -19.42 -5.43
CA LEU A 109 9.54 -18.81 -4.94
C LEU A 109 9.56 -17.27 -5.10
N CYS A 110 8.42 -16.70 -5.46
CA CYS A 110 8.20 -15.26 -5.47
C CYS A 110 7.71 -14.76 -4.10
N CYS A 111 8.07 -13.52 -3.76
CA CYS A 111 7.66 -12.88 -2.50
C CYS A 111 6.76 -11.67 -2.75
N ALA A 112 5.73 -11.52 -1.92
CA ALA A 112 4.87 -10.33 -1.89
C ALA A 112 4.50 -9.97 -0.45
N LEU A 113 4.47 -8.67 -0.16
CA LEU A 113 4.00 -8.13 1.11
C LEU A 113 2.52 -7.75 1.01
N ILE A 114 1.78 -7.92 2.11
CA ILE A 114 0.47 -7.29 2.28
C ILE A 114 0.65 -6.09 3.21
N CYS A 115 0.36 -4.90 2.70
CA CYS A 115 0.56 -3.64 3.38
C CYS A 115 -0.77 -2.98 3.70
N ARG A 116 -0.92 -2.49 4.93
CA ARG A 116 -2.10 -1.69 5.31
C ARG A 116 -1.84 -0.23 4.93
N CYS A 117 -2.57 0.27 3.94
CA CYS A 117 -2.38 1.60 3.36
C CYS A 117 -3.56 2.51 3.71
N VAL A 118 -3.29 3.79 4.04
CA VAL A 118 -4.33 4.81 4.21
C VAL A 118 -4.26 5.75 3.01
N GLY A 119 -5.22 5.65 2.10
CA GLY A 119 -5.24 6.41 0.84
C GLY A 119 -5.66 7.87 1.00
N GLY A 120 -6.50 8.18 1.99
CA GLY A 120 -7.03 9.53 2.15
C GLY A 120 -7.77 10.01 0.90
N ARG A 121 -7.56 11.26 0.51
CA ARG A 121 -8.10 11.83 -0.75
C ARG A 121 -7.23 11.39 -1.92
N VAL A 122 -7.79 10.52 -2.75
CA VAL A 122 -7.09 9.92 -3.89
C VAL A 122 -7.08 10.89 -5.05
N ASN A 123 -5.89 11.13 -5.63
CA ASN A 123 -5.77 11.71 -6.96
C ASN A 123 -5.80 10.56 -7.97
N TYR A 124 -6.91 10.43 -8.71
CA TYR A 124 -7.14 9.32 -9.63
C TYR A 124 -6.83 9.74 -11.06
N THR A 125 -6.20 8.84 -11.82
CA THR A 125 -6.00 8.97 -13.27
C THR A 125 -6.05 7.58 -13.90
N ASP A 126 -6.70 7.49 -15.07
CA ASP A 126 -6.73 6.35 -15.97
C ASP A 126 -6.00 6.63 -17.30
N GLU A 127 -5.22 7.72 -17.33
CA GLU A 127 -4.36 8.05 -18.45
C GLU A 127 -3.24 7.01 -18.60
N VAL A 128 -2.91 6.67 -19.84
CA VAL A 128 -1.86 5.70 -20.17
C VAL A 128 -0.47 6.25 -19.80
N GLU A 129 -0.29 7.57 -19.94
CA GLU A 129 0.94 8.30 -19.66
C GLU A 129 0.59 9.54 -18.81
N PRO A 130 0.49 9.38 -17.48
CA PRO A 130 0.15 10.46 -16.55
C PRO A 130 1.33 11.43 -16.38
N ASP A 131 1.04 12.73 -16.31
CA ASP A 131 2.00 13.84 -16.18
C ASP A 131 2.73 13.91 -14.82
#